data_AF-T0TAN7-F1
#
_entry.id   AF-T0TAN7-F1
#
_cell.length_a   1.000
_cell.length_b   1.000
_cell.length_c   1.000
_cell.angle_alpha   90.00
_cell.angle_beta   90.00
_cell.angle_gamma   90.00
#
_symmetry.space_group_name_H-M   'P 1'
#
loop_
_entity.id
_entity.type
_entity.pdbx_description
1 polymer ?
#
loop_
_entity_poly.entity_id
_entity_poly.type
_entity_poly.pdbx_seq_one_letter_code
_entity_poly.pdbx_strand_id
1 'polypeptide(L)'
;MSTSKNALIKLINLNSLKKKLNDEHVKFRLKIGFQFALIPLGSIVLAVILNYIVLKVTISLLSTLQSVKSFIAQDLIYLFAEKSLVEILPWTFLSSICLLVIGMTLANIMIRPFRIIGDFCETQLEGEKSSYNPEFIAELKLLSLFSEWFFHTIQVLKKTGSLKKIEVPGKYRKIHKPVFETNFFIHNFLIIIITTLITALLIQTGNDVLFEGVVEVIKEIYPHQRQATIFIQSISEVVSIISFLCIGLNVLIYLLYSFYLYSKVSTPAFGVFATMRSFISGKYSSRVHLIGYAYLRKHTRKLNKYLDYVEKEFSTKDN
;
A
#
# COMPACT_ATOMS: atom_id res chain seq x y z
N MET A 1 28.71 -12.35 34.32
CA MET A 1 27.95 -11.31 33.57
C MET A 1 28.25 -11.27 32.05
N SER A 2 29.06 -12.19 31.49
CA SER A 2 29.38 -12.23 30.03
C SER A 2 28.54 -13.23 29.21
N THR A 3 27.72 -14.06 29.84
CA THR A 3 26.91 -15.10 29.19
C THR A 3 25.58 -14.60 28.62
N SER A 4 25.10 -13.40 29.00
CA SER A 4 23.84 -12.82 28.52
C SER A 4 23.97 -12.09 27.17
N LYS A 5 25.13 -11.48 26.86
CA LYS A 5 25.36 -10.77 25.58
C LYS A 5 25.42 -11.71 24.37
N ASN A 6 25.93 -12.93 24.54
CA ASN A 6 26.03 -13.91 23.46
C ASN A 6 24.69 -14.61 23.13
N ALA A 7 23.69 -14.53 24.01
CA ALA A 7 22.34 -15.03 23.73
C ALA A 7 21.52 -14.04 22.88
N LEU A 8 21.69 -12.74 23.11
CA LEU A 8 21.00 -11.67 22.37
C LEU A 8 21.50 -11.54 20.92
N ILE A 9 22.80 -11.75 20.69
CA ILE A 9 23.40 -11.71 19.34
C ILE A 9 23.01 -12.95 18.51
N LYS A 10 22.68 -14.08 19.17
CA LYS A 10 22.21 -15.31 18.49
C LYS A 10 20.73 -15.24 18.05
N LEU A 11 19.95 -14.32 18.63
CA LEU A 11 18.53 -14.13 18.32
C LEU A 11 18.28 -13.33 17.03
N ILE A 12 19.27 -12.57 16.57
CA ILE A 12 19.22 -11.85 15.30
C ILE A 12 20.31 -12.42 14.40
N ASN A 13 20.05 -13.61 13.84
CA ASN A 13 20.89 -14.18 12.80
C ASN A 13 20.77 -13.26 11.56
N LEU A 14 21.61 -12.23 11.47
CA LEU A 14 21.61 -11.23 10.40
C LEU A 14 21.67 -11.87 9.01
N ASN A 15 22.26 -13.07 8.88
CA ASN A 15 22.29 -13.81 7.63
C ASN A 15 20.93 -14.43 7.27
N SER A 16 20.14 -14.88 8.25
CA SER A 16 18.78 -15.38 8.00
C SER A 16 17.82 -14.23 7.67
N LEU A 17 18.00 -13.06 8.29
CA LEU A 17 17.27 -11.83 7.97
C LEU A 17 17.62 -11.31 6.57
N LYS A 18 18.91 -11.26 6.21
CA LYS A 18 19.34 -10.93 4.83
C LYS A 18 18.76 -11.89 3.80
N LYS A 19 18.71 -13.19 4.10
CA LYS A 19 18.09 -14.19 3.22
C LYS A 19 16.58 -13.99 3.07
N LYS A 20 15.85 -13.70 4.15
CA LYS A 20 14.42 -13.38 4.12
C LYS A 20 14.11 -12.05 3.41
N LEU A 21 14.94 -11.04 3.60
CA LEU A 21 14.83 -9.74 2.91
C LEU A 21 15.12 -9.84 1.42
N ASN A 22 15.83 -10.89 0.98
CA ASN A 22 16.07 -11.15 -0.44
C ASN A 22 14.90 -11.83 -1.16
N ASP A 23 13.89 -12.30 -0.45
CA ASP A 23 12.65 -12.84 -1.03
C ASP A 23 11.87 -11.72 -1.76
N GLU A 24 11.56 -11.94 -3.04
CA GLU A 24 10.81 -11.00 -3.89
C GLU A 24 9.44 -10.65 -3.28
N HIS A 25 8.80 -11.57 -2.54
CA HIS A 25 7.53 -11.33 -1.87
C HIS A 25 7.70 -10.36 -0.68
N VAL A 26 8.77 -10.53 0.10
CA VAL A 26 9.07 -9.65 1.24
C VAL A 26 9.44 -8.26 0.74
N LYS A 27 10.27 -8.17 -0.32
CA LYS A 27 10.60 -6.89 -0.97
C LYS A 27 9.36 -6.16 -1.47
N PHE A 28 8.42 -6.87 -2.09
CA PHE A 28 7.17 -6.27 -2.54
C PHE A 28 6.33 -5.75 -1.39
N ARG A 29 6.12 -6.55 -0.33
CA ARG A 29 5.35 -6.11 0.86
C ARG A 29 5.96 -4.88 1.50
N LEU A 30 7.28 -4.88 1.71
CA LEU A 30 7.98 -3.73 2.27
C LEU A 30 7.86 -2.52 1.36
N LYS A 31 8.04 -2.68 0.05
CA LYS A 31 7.91 -1.57 -0.92
C LYS A 31 6.52 -0.93 -0.85
N ILE A 32 5.45 -1.74 -0.87
CA ILE A 32 4.08 -1.23 -0.76
C ILE A 32 3.83 -0.60 0.61
N GLY A 33 4.34 -1.21 1.69
CA GLY A 33 4.27 -0.67 3.05
C GLY A 33 4.92 0.70 3.19
N PHE A 34 6.16 0.84 2.72
CA PHE A 34 6.87 2.12 2.72
C PHE A 34 6.18 3.16 1.85
N GLN A 35 5.77 2.81 0.62
CA GLN A 35 5.04 3.71 -0.26
C GLN A 35 3.74 4.20 0.40
N PHE A 36 3.03 3.32 1.11
CA PHE A 36 1.78 3.66 1.80
C PHE A 36 2.00 4.58 3.02
N ALA A 37 3.07 4.37 3.79
CA ALA A 37 3.41 5.18 4.94
C ALA A 37 4.02 6.55 4.56
N LEU A 38 4.69 6.63 3.41
CA LEU A 38 5.31 7.87 2.94
C LEU A 38 4.32 8.95 2.51
N ILE A 39 3.09 8.57 2.15
CA ILE A 39 2.06 9.52 1.68
C ILE A 39 1.76 10.58 2.76
N PRO A 40 1.31 10.23 3.97
CA PRO A 40 1.02 11.21 5.01
C PRO A 40 2.28 11.86 5.55
N LEU A 41 3.44 11.17 5.57
CA LEU A 41 4.72 11.78 5.92
C LEU A 41 5.06 12.93 4.96
N GLY A 42 4.83 12.76 3.66
CA GLY A 42 5.01 13.83 2.68
C GLY A 42 4.11 15.03 2.96
N SER A 43 2.84 14.80 3.32
CA SER A 43 1.91 15.87 3.69
C SER A 43 2.29 16.57 5.00
N ILE A 44 2.79 15.85 6.00
CA ILE A 44 3.27 16.43 7.27
C ILE A 44 4.52 17.29 7.03
N VAL A 45 5.48 16.79 6.23
CA VAL A 45 6.68 17.56 5.87
C VAL A 45 6.29 18.85 5.13
N LEU A 46 5.35 18.77 4.20
CA LEU A 46 4.81 19.95 3.51
C LEU A 46 4.17 20.92 4.50
N ALA A 47 3.35 20.44 5.44
CA ALA A 47 2.72 21.26 6.46
C ALA A 47 3.76 21.97 7.34
N VAL A 48 4.81 21.27 7.78
CA VAL A 48 5.92 21.85 8.56
C VAL A 48 6.61 22.96 7.77
N ILE A 49 6.89 22.75 6.48
CA ILE A 49 7.53 23.77 5.62
C ILE A 49 6.63 25.01 5.49
N LEU A 50 5.34 24.82 5.23
CA LEU A 50 4.39 25.94 5.09
C LEU A 50 4.20 26.69 6.40
N ASN A 51 4.07 25.99 7.53
CA ASN A 51 3.98 26.60 8.85
C ASN A 51 5.27 27.35 9.22
N TYR A 52 6.44 26.84 8.84
CA TYR A 52 7.70 27.57 9.02
C TYR A 52 7.74 28.88 8.25
N ILE A 53 7.17 28.93 7.03
CA ILE A 53 7.04 30.18 6.27
C ILE A 53 6.12 31.16 7.00
N VAL A 54 4.96 30.70 7.47
CA VAL A 54 4.02 31.51 8.26
C VAL A 54 4.69 32.05 9.52
N LEU A 55 5.46 31.22 10.21
CA LEU A 55 6.24 31.60 11.39
C LEU A 55 7.24 32.73 11.08
N LYS A 56 7.99 32.62 9.97
CA LYS A 56 8.95 33.65 9.56
C LYS A 56 8.28 34.97 9.22
N VAL A 57 7.17 34.94 8.48
CA VAL A 57 6.38 36.13 8.18
C VAL A 57 5.85 36.75 9.47
N THR A 58 5.41 35.92 10.41
CA THR A 58 4.87 36.33 11.71
C THR A 58 5.92 37.06 12.54
N ILE A 59 7.10 36.46 12.70
CA ILE A 59 8.23 37.07 13.41
C ILE A 59 8.64 38.40 12.74
N SER A 60 8.71 38.41 11.40
CA SER A 60 9.06 39.63 10.65
C SER A 60 8.07 40.76 10.93
N LEU A 61 6.77 40.48 10.94
CA LEU A 61 5.75 41.50 11.19
C LEU A 61 5.79 41.98 12.66
N LEU A 62 5.92 41.07 13.62
CA LEU A 62 6.03 41.42 15.05
C LEU A 62 7.26 42.30 15.33
N SER A 63 8.37 42.08 14.63
CA SER A 63 9.57 42.90 14.75
C SER A 63 9.37 44.36 14.33
N THR A 64 8.41 44.63 13.43
CA THR A 64 8.05 46.00 13.01
C THR A 64 7.15 46.72 14.01
N LEU A 65 6.45 45.99 14.89
CA LEU A 65 5.50 46.57 15.84
C LEU A 65 6.16 47.16 17.09
N GLN A 66 7.29 46.61 17.58
CA GLN A 66 8.04 47.16 18.72
C GLN A 66 9.51 46.66 18.73
N SER A 67 10.49 47.56 18.76
CA SER A 67 11.92 47.23 18.61
C SER A 67 12.61 46.63 19.84
N VAL A 68 12.06 46.80 21.05
CA VAL A 68 12.76 46.41 22.30
C VAL A 68 12.35 45.01 22.81
N LYS A 69 11.12 44.55 22.53
CA LYS A 69 10.61 43.23 22.95
C LYS A 69 10.67 42.16 21.85
N SER A 70 10.98 42.56 20.62
CA SER A 70 10.99 41.68 19.44
C SER A 70 11.99 40.55 19.52
N PHE A 71 13.17 40.78 20.12
CA PHE A 71 14.21 39.75 20.28
C PHE A 71 13.73 38.59 21.18
N ILE A 72 13.13 38.92 22.34
CA ILE A 72 12.58 37.93 23.26
C ILE A 72 11.41 37.17 22.63
N ALA A 73 10.55 37.88 21.88
CA ALA A 73 9.43 37.26 21.18
C ALA A 73 9.89 36.24 20.12
N GLN A 74 10.92 36.58 19.36
CA GLN A 74 11.48 35.70 18.35
C GLN A 74 12.02 34.41 18.97
N ASP A 75 12.81 34.51 20.04
CA ASP A 75 13.41 33.33 20.69
C ASP A 75 12.35 32.43 21.33
N LEU A 76 11.35 33.02 21.99
CA LEU A 76 10.23 32.27 22.56
C LEU A 76 9.40 31.56 21.49
N ILE A 77 9.11 32.23 20.37
CA ILE A 77 8.35 31.64 19.26
C ILE A 77 9.11 30.44 18.66
N TYR A 78 10.43 30.53 18.46
CA TYR A 78 11.21 29.38 17.97
C TYR A 78 11.26 28.25 18.98
N LEU A 79 11.47 28.55 20.27
CA LEU A 79 11.50 27.54 21.33
C LEU A 79 10.19 26.76 21.42
N PHE A 80 9.04 27.45 21.34
CA PHE A 80 7.73 26.82 21.32
C PHE A 80 7.52 25.99 20.05
N ALA A 81 7.90 26.49 18.87
CA ALA A 81 7.82 25.72 17.64
C ALA A 81 8.67 24.44 17.68
N GLU A 82 9.88 24.51 18.24
CA GLU A 82 10.74 23.34 18.46
C GLU A 82 10.09 22.34 19.42
N LYS A 83 9.56 22.81 20.55
CA LYS A 83 8.85 21.97 21.51
C LYS A 83 7.65 21.26 20.89
N SER A 84 6.81 21.98 20.14
CA SER A 84 5.66 21.41 19.44
C SER A 84 6.09 20.36 18.41
N LEU A 85 7.19 20.57 17.68
CA LEU A 85 7.74 19.56 16.76
C LEU A 85 8.21 18.30 17.50
N VAL A 86 8.91 18.47 18.63
CA VAL A 86 9.36 17.34 19.47
C VAL A 86 8.17 16.57 20.03
N GLU A 87 7.05 17.23 20.34
CA GLU A 87 5.82 16.60 20.82
C GLU A 87 5.10 15.79 19.73
N ILE A 88 5.06 16.29 18.49
CA ILE A 88 4.38 15.63 17.35
C ILE A 88 5.19 14.46 16.78
N LEU A 89 6.52 14.51 16.91
CA LEU A 89 7.44 13.55 16.29
C LEU A 89 7.19 12.08 16.71
N PRO A 90 7.02 11.73 18.00
CA PRO A 90 6.71 10.36 18.42
C PRO A 90 5.42 9.81 17.82
N TRP A 91 4.37 10.64 17.76
CA TRP A 91 3.08 10.25 17.18
C TRP A 91 3.17 10.01 15.68
N THR A 92 3.92 10.87 14.98
CA THR A 92 4.21 10.72 13.55
C THR A 92 5.01 9.44 13.27
N PHE A 93 6.02 9.16 14.09
CA PHE A 93 6.82 7.93 13.98
C PHE A 93 5.98 6.67 14.23
N LEU A 94 5.19 6.66 15.30
CA LEU A 94 4.31 5.54 15.63
C LEU A 94 3.28 5.30 14.52
N SER A 95 2.64 6.36 14.04
CA SER A 95 1.70 6.30 12.91
C SER A 95 2.36 5.71 11.67
N SER A 96 3.59 6.13 11.35
CA SER A 96 4.34 5.61 10.20
C SER A 96 4.59 4.09 10.29
N ILE A 97 4.90 3.57 11.48
CA ILE A 97 5.04 2.13 11.70
C ILE A 97 3.70 1.41 11.49
N CYS A 98 2.62 1.92 12.07
CA CYS A 98 1.28 1.34 11.89
C CYS A 98 0.87 1.31 10.42
N LEU A 99 1.08 2.42 9.70
CA LEU A 99 0.81 2.53 8.26
C LEU A 99 1.65 1.55 7.44
N LEU A 100 2.93 1.37 7.79
CA LEU A 100 3.78 0.40 7.13
C LEU A 100 3.20 -1.02 7.27
N VAL A 101 2.72 -1.40 8.45
CA VAL A 101 2.08 -2.70 8.70
C VAL A 101 0.77 -2.84 7.90
N ILE A 102 -0.06 -1.80 7.86
CA ILE A 102 -1.29 -1.79 7.05
C ILE A 102 -0.96 -1.98 5.56
N GLY A 103 0.01 -1.24 5.04
CA GLY A 103 0.45 -1.36 3.64
C GLY A 103 1.04 -2.73 3.31
N MET A 104 1.80 -3.33 4.24
CA MET A 104 2.27 -4.72 4.09
C MET A 104 1.11 -5.73 4.06
N THR A 105 0.04 -5.47 4.82
CA THR A 105 -1.17 -6.30 4.85
C THR A 105 -1.94 -6.18 3.54
N LEU A 106 -2.08 -4.98 2.99
CA LEU A 106 -2.63 -4.76 1.65
C LEU A 106 -1.85 -5.55 0.58
N ALA A 107 -0.52 -5.49 0.63
CA ALA A 107 0.33 -6.26 -0.30
C ALA A 107 0.12 -7.78 -0.19
N ASN A 108 -0.17 -8.29 1.02
CA ASN A 108 -0.50 -9.71 1.21
C ASN A 108 -1.84 -10.09 0.57
N ILE A 109 -2.86 -9.25 0.72
CA ILE A 109 -4.17 -9.43 0.09
C ILE A 109 -4.01 -9.46 -1.43
N MET A 110 -3.21 -8.55 -1.99
CA MET A 110 -2.93 -8.47 -3.43
C MET A 110 -2.29 -9.73 -4.03
N ILE A 111 -1.41 -10.41 -3.29
CA ILE A 111 -0.73 -11.63 -3.76
C ILE A 111 -1.60 -12.88 -3.57
N ARG A 112 -2.58 -12.84 -2.65
CA ARG A 112 -3.35 -14.01 -2.20
C ARG A 112 -3.95 -14.85 -3.35
N PRO A 113 -4.63 -14.28 -4.37
CA PRO A 113 -5.26 -15.09 -5.42
C PRO A 113 -4.23 -15.92 -6.21
N PHE A 114 -3.07 -15.33 -6.51
CA PHE A 114 -1.99 -16.02 -7.23
C PHE A 114 -1.38 -17.15 -6.39
N ARG A 115 -1.28 -16.93 -5.08
CA ARG A 115 -0.78 -17.93 -4.15
C ARG A 115 -1.69 -19.15 -4.09
N ILE A 116 -3.00 -18.93 -3.95
CA ILE A 116 -4.00 -20.02 -3.93
C ILE A 116 -3.91 -20.86 -5.21
N ILE A 117 -3.86 -20.22 -6.39
CA ILE A 117 -3.67 -20.91 -7.68
C ILE A 117 -2.36 -21.70 -7.70
N GLY A 118 -1.25 -21.07 -7.30
CA GLY A 118 0.07 -21.69 -7.34
C GLY A 118 0.19 -22.88 -6.38
N ASP A 119 -0.34 -22.74 -5.16
CA ASP A 119 -0.27 -23.78 -4.13
C ASP A 119 -1.20 -24.96 -4.50
N PHE A 120 -2.37 -24.70 -5.09
CA PHE A 120 -3.20 -25.76 -5.68
C PHE A 120 -2.45 -26.53 -6.79
N CYS A 121 -1.76 -25.83 -7.69
CA CYS A 121 -0.95 -26.47 -8.73
C CYS A 121 0.16 -27.36 -8.18
N GLU A 122 0.80 -26.94 -7.08
CA GLU A 122 1.87 -27.72 -6.43
C GLU A 122 1.32 -28.99 -5.76
N THR A 123 0.24 -28.88 -4.98
CA THR A 123 -0.40 -30.06 -4.36
C THR A 123 -0.87 -31.09 -5.39
N GLN A 124 -1.38 -30.64 -6.54
CA GLN A 124 -1.77 -31.53 -7.64
C GLN A 124 -0.58 -32.24 -8.30
N LEU A 125 0.61 -31.63 -8.31
CA LEU A 125 1.84 -32.25 -8.82
C LEU A 125 2.42 -33.26 -7.82
N GLU A 126 2.20 -33.06 -6.52
CA GLU A 126 2.62 -33.97 -5.45
C GLU A 126 1.70 -35.21 -5.35
N GLY A 127 0.62 -35.26 -6.13
CA GLY A 127 -0.33 -36.37 -6.16
C GLY A 127 -1.36 -36.33 -5.02
N GLU A 128 -1.42 -35.23 -4.28
CA GLU A 128 -2.38 -35.06 -3.18
C GLU A 128 -3.79 -34.77 -3.71
N LYS A 129 -4.81 -35.36 -3.06
CA LYS A 129 -6.21 -35.04 -3.34
C LYS A 129 -6.57 -33.69 -2.72
N SER A 130 -6.24 -32.60 -3.40
CA SER A 130 -6.65 -31.25 -3.01
C SER A 130 -7.91 -30.80 -3.75
N SER A 131 -8.81 -30.10 -3.05
CA SER A 131 -9.94 -29.40 -3.65
C SER A 131 -9.59 -27.93 -3.84
N TYR A 132 -9.87 -27.37 -5.02
CA TYR A 132 -9.68 -25.95 -5.28
C TYR A 132 -10.85 -25.17 -4.69
N ASN A 133 -10.61 -24.40 -3.63
CA ASN A 133 -11.65 -23.59 -2.97
C ASN A 133 -11.19 -22.13 -2.87
N PRO A 134 -11.50 -21.28 -3.86
CA PRO A 134 -11.21 -19.86 -3.79
C PRO A 134 -12.21 -19.14 -2.87
N GLU A 135 -11.74 -18.28 -1.97
CA GLU A 135 -12.63 -17.46 -1.13
C GLU A 135 -13.19 -16.27 -1.94
N PHE A 136 -14.50 -16.20 -2.14
CA PHE A 136 -15.11 -15.26 -3.08
C PHE A 136 -15.25 -13.81 -2.60
N ILE A 137 -15.19 -13.53 -1.30
CA ILE A 137 -15.64 -12.23 -0.74
C ILE A 137 -14.59 -11.12 -0.90
N ALA A 138 -13.28 -11.45 -0.92
CA ALA A 138 -12.19 -10.48 -0.95
C ALA A 138 -11.21 -10.68 -2.14
N GLU A 139 -11.56 -11.53 -3.10
CA GLU A 139 -10.67 -11.93 -4.19
C GLU A 139 -11.12 -11.41 -5.56
N LEU A 140 -10.23 -11.55 -6.52
CA LEU A 140 -10.48 -11.33 -7.94
C LEU A 140 -11.51 -12.35 -8.45
N LYS A 141 -12.80 -12.03 -8.33
CA LYS A 141 -13.94 -12.88 -8.70
C LYS A 141 -13.80 -13.46 -10.10
N LEU A 142 -13.34 -12.67 -11.07
CA LEU A 142 -13.15 -13.17 -12.44
C LEU A 142 -12.08 -14.28 -12.48
N LEU A 143 -10.91 -14.01 -11.89
CA LEU A 143 -9.80 -14.96 -11.87
C LEU A 143 -10.19 -16.21 -11.08
N SER A 144 -10.79 -16.05 -9.89
CA SER A 144 -11.19 -17.14 -9.01
C SER A 144 -12.21 -18.07 -9.70
N LEU A 145 -13.32 -17.53 -10.24
CA LEU A 145 -14.32 -18.34 -10.94
C LEU A 145 -13.76 -19.02 -12.20
N PHE A 146 -12.89 -18.32 -12.95
CA PHE A 146 -12.31 -18.90 -14.15
C PHE A 146 -11.31 -20.00 -13.82
N SER A 147 -10.48 -19.79 -12.80
CA SER A 147 -9.51 -20.80 -12.33
C SER A 147 -10.21 -22.05 -11.79
N GLU A 148 -11.31 -21.91 -11.05
CA GLU A 148 -12.12 -23.04 -10.59
C GLU A 148 -12.68 -23.84 -11.75
N TRP A 149 -13.33 -23.16 -12.71
CA TRP A 149 -13.82 -23.81 -13.93
C TRP A 149 -12.67 -24.49 -14.70
N PHE A 150 -11.55 -23.79 -14.88
CA PHE A 150 -10.38 -24.31 -15.59
C PHE A 150 -9.85 -25.59 -14.93
N PHE A 151 -9.62 -25.59 -13.62
CA PHE A 151 -9.07 -26.74 -12.91
C PHE A 151 -10.03 -27.92 -12.90
N HIS A 152 -11.32 -27.67 -12.67
CA HIS A 152 -12.34 -28.71 -12.78
C HIS A 152 -12.36 -29.34 -14.18
N THR A 153 -12.31 -28.52 -15.24
CA THR A 153 -12.29 -29.02 -16.61
C THR A 153 -11.04 -29.82 -16.93
N ILE A 154 -9.85 -29.38 -16.48
CA ILE A 154 -8.62 -30.17 -16.64
C ILE A 154 -8.72 -31.50 -15.90
N GLN A 155 -9.29 -31.55 -14.69
CA GLN A 155 -9.49 -32.81 -13.98
C GLN A 155 -10.40 -33.79 -14.73
N VAL A 156 -11.47 -33.29 -15.37
CA VAL A 156 -12.33 -34.12 -16.22
C VAL A 156 -11.55 -34.66 -17.42
N LEU A 157 -10.76 -33.82 -18.10
CA LEU A 157 -9.93 -34.25 -19.23
C LEU A 157 -8.86 -35.28 -18.84
N LYS A 158 -8.24 -35.11 -17.66
CA LYS A 158 -7.29 -36.08 -17.10
C LYS A 158 -7.95 -37.44 -16.88
N LYS A 159 -9.21 -37.46 -16.39
CA LYS A 159 -9.98 -38.71 -16.20
C LYS A 159 -10.32 -39.40 -17.53
N THR A 160 -10.52 -38.62 -18.60
CA THR A 160 -10.74 -39.17 -19.96
C THR A 160 -9.45 -39.59 -20.66
N GLY A 161 -8.28 -39.32 -20.06
CA GLY A 161 -6.97 -39.75 -20.57
C GLY A 161 -6.41 -38.94 -21.75
N SER A 162 -7.06 -37.85 -22.17
CA SER A 162 -6.61 -37.04 -23.30
C SER A 162 -7.02 -35.59 -23.14
N LEU A 163 -6.13 -34.65 -23.45
CA LEU A 163 -6.49 -33.26 -23.64
C LEU A 163 -7.23 -33.11 -24.96
N LYS A 164 -8.44 -32.56 -24.89
CA LYS A 164 -9.20 -32.13 -26.06
C LYS A 164 -9.40 -30.63 -25.97
N LYS A 165 -9.47 -29.99 -27.13
CA LYS A 165 -9.84 -28.57 -27.22
C LYS A 165 -11.25 -28.40 -26.69
N ILE A 166 -11.41 -27.51 -25.71
CA ILE A 166 -12.71 -27.17 -25.13
C ILE A 166 -13.05 -25.73 -25.50
N GLU A 167 -14.30 -25.52 -25.92
CA GLU A 167 -14.78 -24.18 -26.16
C GLU A 167 -14.95 -23.43 -24.82
N VAL A 168 -14.26 -22.30 -24.69
CA VAL A 168 -14.34 -21.44 -23.53
C VAL A 168 -15.74 -20.81 -23.45
N PRO A 169 -16.42 -20.83 -22.29
CA PRO A 169 -17.74 -20.23 -22.12
C PRO A 169 -17.80 -18.79 -22.63
N GLY A 170 -18.88 -18.44 -23.32
CA GLY A 170 -19.03 -17.13 -23.99
C GLY A 170 -18.79 -15.92 -23.08
N LYS A 171 -19.12 -16.04 -21.78
CA LYS A 171 -18.85 -15.02 -20.76
C LYS A 171 -17.36 -14.67 -20.58
N TYR A 172 -16.45 -15.62 -20.81
CA TYR A 172 -15.00 -15.43 -20.68
C TYR A 172 -14.32 -15.15 -22.03
N ARG A 173 -14.95 -15.54 -23.15
CA ARG A 173 -14.41 -15.35 -24.50
C ARG A 173 -14.24 -13.87 -24.87
N LYS A 174 -15.19 -13.02 -24.45
CA LYS A 174 -15.22 -11.57 -24.75
C LYS A 174 -14.19 -10.73 -23.97
N ILE A 175 -13.44 -11.34 -23.06
CA ILE A 175 -12.51 -10.63 -22.19
C ILE A 175 -11.14 -10.56 -22.87
N HIS A 176 -10.76 -9.37 -23.35
CA HIS A 176 -9.49 -9.13 -24.07
C HIS A 176 -8.54 -8.15 -23.36
N LYS A 177 -8.98 -7.58 -22.24
CA LYS A 177 -8.21 -6.66 -21.40
C LYS A 177 -8.53 -6.90 -19.91
N PRO A 178 -7.70 -6.41 -18.97
CA PRO A 178 -8.04 -6.45 -17.55
C PRO A 178 -9.43 -5.87 -17.29
N VAL A 179 -10.29 -6.66 -16.65
CA VAL A 179 -11.65 -6.23 -16.27
C VAL A 179 -11.58 -5.56 -14.91
N PHE A 180 -12.25 -4.42 -14.79
CA PHE A 180 -12.34 -3.74 -13.50
C PHE A 180 -13.16 -4.57 -12.51
N GLU A 181 -12.55 -4.94 -11.38
CA GLU A 181 -13.17 -5.78 -10.35
C GLU A 181 -13.64 -4.91 -9.20
N THR A 182 -14.89 -4.43 -9.29
CA THR A 182 -15.47 -3.43 -8.40
C THR A 182 -15.37 -3.83 -6.92
N ASN A 183 -15.71 -5.07 -6.56
CA ASN A 183 -15.69 -5.51 -5.16
C ASN A 183 -14.27 -5.51 -4.57
N PHE A 184 -13.30 -6.03 -5.33
CA PHE A 184 -11.90 -6.02 -4.93
C PHE A 184 -11.36 -4.58 -4.80
N PHE A 185 -11.74 -3.70 -5.74
CA PHE A 185 -11.37 -2.30 -5.67
C PHE A 185 -11.98 -1.61 -4.45
N ILE A 186 -13.29 -1.75 -4.23
CA ILE A 186 -14.00 -1.12 -3.10
C ILE A 186 -13.41 -1.58 -1.76
N HIS A 187 -13.11 -2.88 -1.59
CA HIS A 187 -12.53 -3.36 -0.34
C HIS A 187 -11.17 -2.70 -0.02
N ASN A 188 -10.27 -2.65 -1.01
CA ASN A 188 -8.98 -1.97 -0.84
C ASN A 188 -9.17 -0.46 -0.66
N PHE A 189 -10.10 0.14 -1.39
CA PHE A 189 -10.43 1.56 -1.32
C PHE A 189 -10.97 1.96 0.05
N LEU A 190 -11.79 1.12 0.70
CA LEU A 190 -12.29 1.36 2.05
C LEU A 190 -11.15 1.41 3.09
N ILE A 191 -10.18 0.49 3.00
CA ILE A 191 -8.99 0.52 3.87
C ILE A 191 -8.23 1.84 3.67
N ILE A 192 -8.10 2.29 2.43
CA ILE A 192 -7.44 3.56 2.08
C ILE A 192 -8.22 4.74 2.64
N ILE A 193 -9.56 4.77 2.52
CA ILE A 193 -10.39 5.85 3.08
C ILE A 193 -10.22 5.95 4.59
N ILE A 194 -10.35 4.83 5.31
CA ILE A 194 -10.21 4.81 6.78
C ILE A 194 -8.84 5.35 7.18
N THR A 195 -7.79 4.90 6.48
CA THR A 195 -6.43 5.38 6.71
C THR A 195 -6.28 6.87 6.40
N THR A 196 -6.90 7.34 5.32
CA THR A 196 -6.87 8.74 4.91
C THR A 196 -7.54 9.63 5.94
N LEU A 197 -8.67 9.19 6.54
CA LEU A 197 -9.34 9.93 7.60
C LEU A 197 -8.48 10.02 8.86
N ILE A 198 -7.88 8.90 9.30
CA ILE A 198 -6.99 8.88 10.47
C ILE A 198 -5.78 9.80 10.25
N THR A 199 -5.16 9.74 9.08
CA THR A 199 -4.00 10.58 8.76
C THR A 199 -4.36 12.05 8.58
N ALA A 200 -5.55 12.36 8.06
CA ALA A 200 -6.06 13.73 7.99
C ALA A 200 -6.27 14.33 9.38
N LEU A 201 -6.83 13.56 10.32
CA LEU A 201 -6.95 13.98 11.72
C LEU A 201 -5.58 14.25 12.35
N LEU A 202 -4.59 13.38 12.11
CA LEU A 202 -3.24 13.57 12.60
C LEU A 202 -2.59 14.85 12.04
N ILE A 203 -2.76 15.12 10.75
CA ILE A 203 -2.28 16.37 10.12
C ILE A 203 -2.94 17.58 10.75
N GLN A 204 -4.27 17.55 10.92
CA GLN A 204 -5.05 18.63 11.53
C GLN A 204 -4.56 18.91 12.95
N THR A 205 -4.57 17.89 13.82
CA THR A 205 -4.12 18.03 15.21
C THR A 205 -2.67 18.48 15.31
N GLY A 206 -1.78 17.97 14.45
CA GLY A 206 -0.39 18.40 14.42
C GLY A 206 -0.24 19.89 14.07
N ASN A 207 -1.02 20.38 13.11
CA ASN A 207 -1.02 21.81 12.76
C ASN A 207 -1.61 22.68 13.87
N ASP A 208 -2.67 22.22 14.53
CA ASP A 208 -3.31 22.96 15.63
C ASP A 208 -2.33 23.10 16.82
N VAL A 209 -1.62 22.02 17.20
CA VAL A 209 -0.59 22.05 18.25
C VAL A 209 0.59 22.99 17.91
N LEU A 210 1.00 23.05 16.64
CA LEU A 210 2.02 23.99 16.20
C LEU A 210 1.53 25.44 16.29
N PHE A 211 0.27 25.69 15.92
CA PHE A 211 -0.29 27.04 15.91
C PHE A 211 -0.60 27.56 17.32
N GLU A 212 -1.17 26.74 18.20
CA GLU A 212 -1.48 27.12 19.58
C GLU A 212 -0.24 27.63 20.32
N GLY A 213 0.91 26.98 20.15
CA GLY A 213 2.17 27.43 20.74
C GLY A 213 2.60 28.83 20.26
N VAL A 214 2.38 29.17 18.99
CA VAL A 214 2.66 30.51 18.46
C VAL A 214 1.68 31.54 19.03
N VAL A 215 0.40 31.19 19.10
CA VAL A 215 -0.66 32.08 19.62
C VAL A 215 -0.43 32.42 21.09
N GLU A 216 -0.03 31.45 21.90
CA GLU A 216 0.24 31.63 23.33
C GLU A 216 1.33 32.68 23.55
N VAL A 217 2.45 32.59 22.82
CA VAL A 217 3.55 33.54 22.89
C VAL A 217 3.11 34.96 22.46
N ILE A 218 2.33 35.09 21.39
CA ILE A 218 1.85 36.41 20.95
C ILE A 218 0.93 37.04 22.01
N LYS A 219 0.03 36.26 22.60
CA LYS A 219 -0.89 36.75 23.64
C LYS A 219 -0.16 37.20 24.90
N GLU A 220 0.88 36.49 25.31
CA GLU A 220 1.66 36.80 26.52
C GLU A 220 2.50 38.07 26.33
N ILE A 221 3.08 38.28 25.15
CA ILE A 221 3.97 39.42 24.88
C ILE A 221 3.19 40.69 24.56
N TYR A 222 2.03 40.57 23.90
CA TYR A 222 1.18 41.70 23.48
C TYR A 222 -0.21 41.66 24.13
N PRO A 223 -0.29 41.68 25.49
CA PRO A 223 -1.57 41.64 26.17
C PRO A 223 -2.37 42.90 25.84
N HIS A 224 -3.67 42.71 25.58
CA HIS A 224 -4.65 43.78 25.33
C HIS A 224 -4.45 44.64 24.06
N GLN A 225 -3.53 44.27 23.15
CA GLN A 225 -3.39 44.97 21.87
C GLN A 225 -4.41 44.46 20.84
N ARG A 226 -5.36 45.31 20.44
CA ARG A 226 -6.37 44.97 19.41
C ARG A 226 -5.74 44.53 18.09
N GLN A 227 -4.60 45.11 17.71
CA GLN A 227 -3.86 44.75 16.50
C GLN A 227 -3.31 43.31 16.57
N ALA A 228 -2.81 42.88 17.73
CA ALA A 228 -2.32 41.51 17.93
C ALA A 228 -3.46 40.48 17.83
N THR A 229 -4.63 40.78 18.39
CA THR A 229 -5.81 39.90 18.28
C THR A 229 -6.28 39.72 16.84
N ILE A 230 -6.39 40.82 16.07
CA ILE A 230 -6.76 40.77 14.66
C ILE A 230 -5.72 39.95 13.87
N PHE A 231 -4.44 40.16 14.16
CA PHE A 231 -3.36 39.44 13.51
C PHE A 231 -3.37 37.93 13.80
N ILE A 232 -3.61 37.51 15.06
CA ILE A 232 -3.77 36.10 15.43
C ILE A 232 -4.92 35.46 14.65
N GLN A 233 -6.05 36.17 14.49
CA GLN A 233 -7.18 35.67 13.72
C GLN A 233 -6.81 35.44 12.25
N SER A 234 -6.09 36.39 11.64
CA SER A 234 -5.60 36.24 10.26
C SER A 234 -4.61 35.08 10.11
N ILE A 235 -3.71 34.86 11.06
CA ILE A 235 -2.81 33.69 11.02
C ILE A 235 -3.61 32.39 11.16
N SER A 236 -4.61 32.35 12.05
CA SER A 236 -5.46 31.17 12.24
C SER A 236 -6.16 30.76 10.94
N GLU A 237 -6.64 31.73 10.17
CA GLU A 237 -7.24 31.48 8.85
C GLU A 237 -6.21 30.89 7.87
N VAL A 238 -5.00 31.46 7.82
CA VAL A 238 -3.91 30.96 6.97
C VAL A 238 -3.50 29.53 7.34
N VAL A 239 -3.35 29.23 8.64
CA VAL A 239 -3.02 27.87 9.12
C VAL A 239 -4.13 26.89 8.76
N SER A 240 -5.40 27.29 8.90
CA SER A 240 -6.54 26.46 8.50
C SER A 240 -6.49 26.12 7.00
N ILE A 241 -6.18 27.11 6.15
CA ILE A 241 -6.00 26.90 4.70
C ILE A 241 -4.85 25.91 4.44
N ILE A 242 -3.72 26.05 5.14
CA ILE A 242 -2.58 25.12 5.03
C ILE A 242 -2.99 23.69 5.41
N SER A 243 -3.74 23.52 6.51
CA SER A 243 -4.26 22.23 6.94
C SER A 243 -5.14 21.60 5.86
N PHE A 244 -6.14 22.34 5.34
CA PHE A 244 -7.02 21.84 4.29
C PHE A 244 -6.26 21.48 3.01
N LEU A 245 -5.26 22.27 2.62
CA LEU A 245 -4.40 21.98 1.47
C LEU A 245 -3.63 20.67 1.67
N CYS A 246 -3.00 20.47 2.84
CA CYS A 246 -2.22 19.27 3.14
C CYS A 246 -3.11 18.02 3.21
N ILE A 247 -4.30 18.13 3.80
CA ILE A 247 -5.32 17.07 3.84
C ILE A 247 -5.81 16.75 2.43
N GLY A 248 -6.15 17.76 1.63
CA GLY A 248 -6.61 17.59 0.25
C GLY A 248 -5.57 16.88 -0.62
N LEU A 249 -4.30 17.26 -0.47
CA LEU A 249 -3.19 16.59 -1.15
C LEU A 249 -3.01 15.13 -0.68
N ASN A 250 -3.10 14.88 0.63
CA ASN A 250 -3.03 13.53 1.20
C ASN A 250 -4.13 12.62 0.61
N VAL A 251 -5.37 13.12 0.58
CA VAL A 251 -6.53 12.42 -0.01
C VAL A 251 -6.29 12.12 -1.49
N LEU A 252 -5.83 13.12 -2.26
CA LEU A 252 -5.57 12.97 -3.69
C LEU A 252 -4.50 11.91 -3.96
N ILE A 253 -3.39 11.94 -3.23
CA ILE A 253 -2.31 10.96 -3.40
C ILE A 253 -2.79 9.55 -3.02
N TYR A 254 -3.54 9.38 -1.93
CA TYR A 254 -4.10 8.08 -1.57
C TYR A 254 -5.11 7.57 -2.60
N LEU A 255 -5.92 8.45 -3.18
CA LEU A 255 -6.83 8.10 -4.27
C LEU A 255 -6.05 7.58 -5.48
N LEU A 256 -5.03 8.30 -5.95
CA LEU A 256 -4.15 7.84 -7.03
C LEU A 256 -3.44 6.52 -6.69
N TYR A 257 -3.01 6.38 -5.43
CA TYR A 257 -2.37 5.17 -4.92
C TYR A 257 -3.31 3.96 -4.96
N SER A 258 -4.61 4.15 -4.72
CA SER A 258 -5.61 3.06 -4.83
C SER A 258 -5.67 2.46 -6.24
N PHE A 259 -5.68 3.30 -7.27
CA PHE A 259 -5.63 2.87 -8.67
C PHE A 259 -4.30 2.23 -9.02
N TYR A 260 -3.19 2.78 -8.50
CA TYR A 260 -1.87 2.18 -8.64
C TYR A 260 -1.84 0.75 -8.04
N LEU A 261 -2.31 0.55 -6.81
CA LEU A 261 -2.38 -0.79 -6.19
C LEU A 261 -3.28 -1.73 -7.01
N TYR A 262 -4.44 -1.24 -7.44
CA TYR A 262 -5.33 -2.04 -8.28
C TYR A 262 -4.64 -2.53 -9.57
N SER A 263 -3.90 -1.66 -10.25
CA SER A 263 -3.14 -2.02 -11.46
C SER A 263 -2.06 -3.08 -11.23
N LYS A 264 -1.49 -3.15 -10.01
CA LYS A 264 -0.51 -4.18 -9.63
C LYS A 264 -1.12 -5.57 -9.49
N VAL A 265 -2.44 -5.69 -9.48
CA VAL A 265 -3.14 -6.97 -9.32
C VAL A 265 -3.93 -7.32 -10.58
N SER A 266 -4.65 -6.37 -11.17
CA SER A 266 -5.52 -6.63 -12.32
C SER A 266 -4.77 -7.04 -13.58
N THR A 267 -3.64 -6.41 -13.89
CA THR A 267 -2.81 -6.77 -15.05
C THR A 267 -2.25 -8.20 -14.97
N PRO A 268 -1.57 -8.62 -13.87
CA PRO A 268 -1.07 -9.98 -13.79
C PRO A 268 -2.21 -11.02 -13.69
N ALA A 269 -3.34 -10.67 -13.06
CA ALA A 269 -4.53 -11.53 -13.03
C ALA A 269 -5.04 -11.82 -14.43
N PHE A 270 -5.13 -10.79 -15.27
CA PHE A 270 -5.49 -10.96 -16.67
C PHE A 270 -4.48 -11.83 -17.44
N GLY A 271 -3.17 -11.68 -17.17
CA GLY A 271 -2.14 -12.55 -17.77
C GLY A 271 -2.30 -14.02 -17.42
N VAL A 272 -2.60 -14.34 -16.16
CA VAL A 272 -2.90 -15.71 -15.71
C VAL A 272 -4.18 -16.24 -16.37
N PHE A 273 -5.26 -15.46 -16.32
CA PHE A 273 -6.54 -15.77 -16.97
C PHE A 273 -6.37 -16.06 -18.46
N ALA A 274 -5.69 -15.17 -19.19
CA ALA A 274 -5.47 -15.29 -20.63
C ALA A 274 -4.67 -16.56 -20.98
N THR A 275 -3.71 -16.93 -20.14
CA THR A 275 -2.92 -18.15 -20.32
C THR A 275 -3.77 -19.39 -20.12
N MET A 276 -4.50 -19.49 -19.01
CA MET A 276 -5.43 -20.61 -18.75
C MET A 276 -6.46 -20.76 -19.89
N ARG A 277 -7.00 -19.63 -20.37
CA ARG A 277 -7.93 -19.59 -21.50
C ARG A 277 -7.29 -20.09 -22.81
N SER A 278 -6.07 -19.67 -23.09
CA SER A 278 -5.33 -20.11 -24.28
C SER A 278 -5.03 -21.60 -24.23
N PHE A 279 -4.59 -22.10 -23.06
CA PHE A 279 -4.28 -23.51 -22.82
C PHE A 279 -5.49 -24.41 -23.08
N ILE A 280 -6.64 -24.10 -22.47
CA ILE A 280 -7.85 -24.93 -22.62
C ILE A 280 -8.45 -24.88 -24.04
N SER A 281 -8.16 -23.80 -24.78
CA SER A 281 -8.53 -23.65 -26.19
C SER A 281 -7.64 -24.44 -27.16
N GLY A 282 -6.72 -25.26 -26.66
CA GLY A 282 -5.85 -26.14 -27.44
C GLY A 282 -4.43 -25.63 -27.66
N LYS A 283 -4.08 -24.42 -27.18
CA LYS A 283 -2.69 -23.91 -27.26
C LYS A 283 -1.91 -24.38 -26.03
N TYR A 284 -1.64 -25.67 -25.94
CA TYR A 284 -1.07 -26.31 -24.75
C TYR A 284 0.33 -25.80 -24.38
N SER A 285 1.10 -25.25 -25.33
CA SER A 285 2.39 -24.59 -25.08
C SER A 285 2.29 -23.22 -24.38
N SER A 286 1.09 -22.70 -24.13
CA SER A 286 0.90 -21.38 -23.50
C SER A 286 1.41 -21.36 -22.05
N ARG A 287 2.24 -20.37 -21.70
CA ARG A 287 2.79 -20.19 -20.35
C ARG A 287 2.60 -18.76 -19.86
N VAL A 288 2.46 -18.62 -18.54
CA VAL A 288 2.37 -17.31 -17.90
C VAL A 288 3.75 -16.68 -17.90
N HIS A 289 3.88 -15.55 -18.58
CA HIS A 289 5.08 -14.72 -18.55
C HIS A 289 4.71 -13.29 -18.14
N LEU A 290 5.11 -12.88 -16.94
CA LEU A 290 4.82 -11.56 -16.38
C LEU A 290 6.10 -10.74 -16.23
N ILE A 291 6.31 -9.79 -17.13
CA ILE A 291 7.42 -8.84 -17.07
C ILE A 291 7.08 -7.73 -16.07
N GLY A 292 7.98 -7.43 -15.13
CA GLY A 292 7.75 -6.39 -14.11
C GLY A 292 6.98 -6.86 -12.86
N TYR A 293 6.59 -8.14 -12.80
CA TYR A 293 5.84 -8.73 -11.67
C TYR A 293 6.65 -9.84 -10.98
N ALA A 294 7.89 -9.54 -10.61
CA ALA A 294 8.81 -10.50 -9.99
C ALA A 294 8.20 -11.18 -8.76
N TYR A 295 7.51 -10.41 -7.92
CA TYR A 295 6.82 -10.89 -6.71
C TYR A 295 5.72 -11.94 -6.95
N LEU A 296 5.30 -12.21 -8.19
CA LEU A 296 4.36 -13.28 -8.54
C LEU A 296 5.06 -14.46 -9.23
N ARG A 297 6.33 -14.34 -9.60
CA ARG A 297 7.08 -15.31 -10.40
C ARG A 297 7.12 -16.70 -9.76
N LYS A 298 7.22 -16.78 -8.44
CA LYS A 298 7.19 -18.07 -7.73
C LYS A 298 5.87 -18.81 -7.98
N HIS A 299 4.75 -18.11 -7.83
CA HIS A 299 3.42 -18.70 -8.01
C HIS A 299 3.10 -19.00 -9.48
N THR A 300 3.47 -18.11 -10.40
CA THR A 300 3.27 -18.38 -11.84
C THR A 300 4.14 -19.52 -12.35
N ARG A 301 5.34 -19.72 -11.79
CA ARG A 301 6.18 -20.89 -12.08
C ARG A 301 5.52 -22.20 -11.63
N LYS A 302 4.86 -22.23 -10.47
CA LYS A 302 4.12 -23.42 -10.02
C LYS A 302 3.00 -23.77 -11.01
N LEU A 303 2.23 -22.76 -11.44
CA LEU A 303 1.22 -22.94 -12.49
C LEU A 303 1.83 -23.44 -13.80
N ASN A 304 2.92 -22.82 -14.28
CA ASN A 304 3.58 -23.25 -15.51
C ASN A 304 4.06 -24.71 -15.44
N LYS A 305 4.65 -25.14 -14.31
CA LYS A 305 5.04 -26.54 -14.09
C LYS A 305 3.84 -27.48 -14.14
N TYR A 306 2.71 -27.07 -13.58
CA TYR A 306 1.47 -27.84 -13.65
C TYR A 306 0.97 -27.96 -15.09
N LEU A 307 0.99 -26.88 -15.86
CA LEU A 307 0.65 -26.90 -17.28
C LEU A 307 1.61 -27.78 -18.10
N ASP A 308 2.92 -27.73 -17.81
CA ASP A 308 3.93 -28.60 -18.43
C ASP A 308 3.63 -30.09 -18.17
N TYR A 309 3.29 -30.44 -16.93
CA TYR A 309 2.91 -31.79 -16.55
C TYR A 309 1.65 -32.24 -17.30
N VAL A 310 0.60 -31.41 -17.29
CA VAL A 310 -0.66 -31.73 -17.96
C VAL A 310 -0.47 -31.89 -19.47
N GLU A 311 0.32 -31.03 -20.11
CA GLU A 311 0.65 -31.16 -21.53
C GLU A 311 1.43 -32.45 -21.80
N LYS A 312 2.50 -32.73 -21.05
CA LYS A 312 3.35 -33.91 -21.30
C LYS A 312 2.61 -35.24 -21.14
N GLU A 313 1.76 -35.35 -20.13
CA GLU A 313 1.08 -36.60 -19.80
C GLU A 313 -0.18 -36.84 -20.64
N PHE A 314 -0.87 -35.77 -21.07
CA PHE A 314 -2.21 -35.89 -21.64
C PHE A 314 -2.36 -35.25 -23.02
N SER A 315 -1.37 -34.52 -23.55
CA SER A 315 -1.42 -34.12 -24.96
C SER A 315 -1.07 -35.32 -25.83
N THR A 316 -1.98 -35.69 -26.73
CA THR A 316 -1.60 -36.56 -27.85
C THR A 316 -0.58 -35.79 -28.66
N LYS A 317 0.64 -36.30 -28.76
CA LYS A 317 1.57 -35.83 -29.79
C LYS A 317 0.93 -36.22 -31.11
N ASP A 318 0.33 -35.25 -31.80
CA ASP A 318 -0.01 -35.42 -33.20
C ASP A 318 1.32 -35.72 -33.92
N ASN A 319 1.50 -36.99 -34.31
CA ASN A 319 2.49 -37.39 -35.32
C ASN A 319 1.90 -37.07 -36.70
#